data_AF-A0A9X5CR01-F1
#
_entry.id   AF-A0A9X5CR01-F1
#
_cell.length_a   1.000
_cell.length_b   1.000
_cell.length_c   1.000
_cell.angle_alpha   90.00
_cell.angle_beta   90.00
_cell.angle_gamma   90.00
#
_symmetry.space_group_name_H-M   'P 1'
#
loop_
_entity.id
_entity.type
_entity.pdbx_description
1 polymer ?
#
loop_
_entity_poly.entity_id
_entity_poly.type
_entity_poly.pdbx_seq_one_letter_code
_entity_poly.pdbx_strand_id
1 'polypeptide(L)'
;DRAGGDPSTPAAPSSAPQSTGDAATTDDAPPEETRSPSSSEPEDGTVPEEFLGRWSTTIDNDSGSHSRRLTMQQGEAGDTVMSLVADGPTGNGTYHCVFEARLTDASDGRLRIGPSTVTVGEPRSACTPGSASEITLLPDGTLRRESTGTGEQLTYTRD
;
A
#
# COMPACT_ATOMS: atom_id res chain seq x y z
N ASP A 1 22.82 30.08 54.51
CA ASP A 1 22.33 31.35 53.95
C ASP A 1 20.85 31.29 53.56
N ARG A 2 20.10 32.26 54.09
CA ARG A 2 18.78 32.83 53.68
C ARG A 2 17.57 31.87 53.65
N ALA A 3 16.73 31.84 54.71
CA ALA A 3 15.63 32.77 55.06
C ALA A 3 14.31 32.33 54.37
N GLY A 4 13.28 31.82 55.07
CA GLY A 4 12.38 32.53 56.01
C GLY A 4 11.11 32.92 55.23
N GLY A 5 9.85 32.75 55.62
CA GLY A 5 9.13 32.31 56.81
C GLY A 5 7.65 32.67 56.55
N ASP A 6 6.70 31.83 56.96
CA ASP A 6 5.25 32.13 56.98
C ASP A 6 4.94 33.34 57.90
N PRO A 7 3.78 34.07 57.77
CA PRO A 7 2.56 33.62 58.46
C PRO A 7 1.17 34.11 57.92
N SER A 8 0.12 33.29 58.17
CA SER A 8 -1.23 33.61 58.74
C SER A 8 -2.22 34.59 58.06
N THR A 9 -3.58 34.53 58.08
CA THR A 9 -4.73 33.65 58.50
C THR A 9 -6.04 34.39 57.98
N PRO A 10 -7.30 34.14 58.41
CA PRO A 10 -8.42 33.35 57.81
C PRO A 10 -9.72 34.13 57.41
N ALA A 11 -10.73 33.44 56.83
CA ALA A 11 -12.18 33.70 57.10
C ALA A 11 -13.13 32.56 56.62
N ALA A 12 -13.51 31.65 57.54
CA ALA A 12 -14.84 31.18 58.02
C ALA A 12 -16.07 30.92 57.06
N PRO A 13 -17.22 30.32 57.52
CA PRO A 13 -17.69 28.99 57.07
C PRO A 13 -19.20 28.88 56.68
N SER A 14 -19.66 27.64 56.47
CA SER A 14 -21.06 27.12 56.44
C SER A 14 -21.79 27.24 55.09
N SER A 15 -22.39 26.19 54.50
CA SER A 15 -23.33 25.23 55.09
C SER A 15 -23.44 23.93 54.26
N ALA A 16 -23.63 22.78 54.90
CA ALA A 16 -24.23 21.56 54.31
C ALA A 16 -25.79 21.71 54.32
N PRO A 17 -26.63 20.93 53.59
CA PRO A 17 -26.57 19.47 53.46
C PRO A 17 -26.94 18.88 52.07
N GLN A 18 -26.90 17.55 52.04
CA GLN A 18 -27.10 16.62 50.92
C GLN A 18 -28.55 16.63 50.40
N SER A 19 -28.73 16.35 49.10
CA SER A 19 -29.95 15.70 48.59
C SER A 19 -29.65 14.92 47.31
N THR A 20 -30.01 13.64 47.36
CA THR A 20 -30.01 12.62 46.30
C THR A 20 -30.96 12.97 45.15
N GLY A 21 -30.60 12.58 43.91
CA GLY A 21 -31.52 12.59 42.78
C GLY A 21 -30.90 12.02 41.50
N ASP A 22 -31.04 10.71 41.30
CA ASP A 22 -30.95 10.04 40.00
C ASP A 22 -31.97 10.61 39.00
N ALA A 23 -31.55 10.86 37.74
CA ALA A 23 -32.28 10.48 36.50
C ALA A 23 -31.66 11.08 35.21
N ALA A 24 -31.15 10.18 34.37
CA ALA A 24 -31.29 10.05 32.90
C ALA A 24 -31.42 11.27 31.94
N THR A 25 -30.52 11.22 30.93
CA THR A 25 -30.65 11.53 29.48
C THR A 25 -30.81 12.99 29.01
N THR A 26 -29.81 13.46 28.26
CA THR A 26 -29.87 14.25 26.98
C THR A 26 -28.40 14.49 26.58
N ASP A 27 -27.84 13.71 25.65
CA ASP A 27 -27.65 14.06 24.23
C ASP A 27 -26.95 15.42 24.01
N ASP A 28 -25.62 15.38 23.88
CA ASP A 28 -24.82 16.33 23.08
C ASP A 28 -23.42 15.73 22.92
N ALA A 29 -23.26 14.86 21.91
CA ALA A 29 -21.94 14.46 21.44
C ALA A 29 -21.55 15.44 20.31
N PRO A 30 -20.37 16.10 20.36
CA PRO A 30 -19.89 16.88 19.24
C PRO A 30 -19.69 15.96 18.03
N PRO A 31 -20.01 16.39 16.81
CA PRO A 31 -19.90 15.53 15.64
C PRO A 31 -18.44 15.09 15.47
N GLU A 32 -18.23 13.78 15.39
CA GLU A 32 -17.00 13.20 14.88
C GLU A 32 -16.79 13.74 13.47
N GLU A 33 -15.77 14.60 13.32
CA GLU A 33 -15.18 14.94 12.03
C GLU A 33 -14.81 13.62 11.36
N THR A 34 -15.73 13.14 10.51
CA THR A 34 -15.46 12.04 9.61
C THR A 34 -14.36 12.57 8.70
N ARG A 35 -13.11 12.21 9.01
CA ARG A 35 -11.99 12.41 8.09
C ARG A 35 -12.32 11.54 6.90
N SER A 36 -13.00 12.13 5.92
CA SER A 36 -13.13 11.59 4.57
C SER A 36 -11.73 11.09 4.18
N PRO A 37 -11.60 9.88 3.60
CA PRO A 37 -10.31 9.52 3.02
C PRO A 37 -10.02 10.60 1.98
N SER A 38 -9.00 11.43 2.23
CA SER A 38 -8.47 12.33 1.23
C SER A 38 -8.17 11.44 0.03
N SER A 39 -8.99 11.57 -1.02
CA SER A 39 -8.62 11.03 -2.32
C SER A 39 -7.38 11.83 -2.69
N SER A 40 -6.21 11.27 -2.41
CA SER A 40 -4.94 11.87 -2.78
C SER A 40 -5.03 12.18 -4.26
N GLU A 41 -5.00 13.47 -4.61
CA GLU A 41 -4.73 13.87 -5.99
C GLU A 41 -3.46 13.14 -6.42
N PRO A 42 -3.40 12.61 -7.66
CA PRO A 42 -2.20 11.92 -8.10
C PRO A 42 -1.03 12.88 -7.90
N GLU A 43 -0.08 12.47 -7.05
CA GLU A 43 1.21 13.14 -6.99
C GLU A 43 1.73 13.18 -8.43
N ASP A 44 2.17 14.36 -8.90
CA ASP A 44 2.74 14.55 -10.24
C ASP A 44 4.02 13.70 -10.38
N GLY A 45 3.84 12.39 -10.57
CA GLY A 45 4.89 11.39 -10.72
C GLY A 45 5.27 11.20 -12.17
N THR A 46 6.43 10.58 -12.40
CA THR A 46 6.98 10.37 -13.76
C THR A 46 6.31 9.21 -14.49
N VAL A 47 5.53 8.36 -13.81
CA VAL A 47 4.83 7.24 -14.45
C VAL A 47 3.63 7.77 -15.26
N PRO A 48 3.60 7.57 -16.60
CA PRO A 48 2.48 8.05 -17.39
C PRO A 48 1.16 7.37 -16.99
N GLU A 49 0.07 8.13 -17.01
CA GLU A 49 -1.26 7.70 -16.54
C GLU A 49 -1.76 6.41 -17.18
N GLU A 50 -1.40 6.19 -18.44
CA GLU A 50 -1.75 5.01 -19.22
C GLU A 50 -1.20 3.69 -18.64
N PHE A 51 -0.13 3.74 -17.84
CA PHE A 51 0.41 2.57 -17.14
C PHE A 51 -0.29 2.31 -15.81
N LEU A 52 -0.86 3.34 -15.18
CA LEU A 52 -1.41 3.28 -13.82
C LEU A 52 -2.62 2.35 -13.73
N GLY A 53 -2.77 1.71 -12.57
CA GLY A 53 -3.90 0.85 -12.26
C GLY A 53 -3.52 -0.63 -12.13
N ARG A 54 -4.52 -1.50 -12.24
CA ARG A 54 -4.35 -2.95 -12.08
C ARG A 54 -4.41 -3.65 -13.42
N TRP A 55 -3.59 -4.68 -13.51
CA TRP A 55 -3.36 -5.49 -14.70
C TRP A 55 -3.28 -6.94 -14.29
N SER A 56 -3.85 -7.84 -15.08
CA SER A 56 -3.85 -9.28 -14.78
C SER A 56 -3.45 -10.13 -15.98
N THR A 57 -2.89 -11.30 -15.68
CA THR A 57 -2.64 -12.36 -16.64
C THR A 57 -2.69 -13.72 -15.97
N THR A 58 -2.88 -14.76 -16.77
CA THR A 58 -2.87 -16.16 -16.32
C THR A 58 -1.91 -16.96 -17.17
N ILE A 59 -1.10 -17.78 -16.52
CA ILE A 59 -0.13 -18.68 -17.16
C ILE A 59 -0.56 -20.10 -16.80
N ASP A 60 -0.93 -20.89 -17.80
CA ASP A 60 -1.29 -22.29 -17.61
C ASP A 60 -0.09 -23.19 -17.92
N ASN A 61 0.13 -24.20 -17.07
CA ASN A 61 1.10 -25.27 -17.31
C ASN A 61 0.61 -26.60 -16.70
N ASP A 62 1.44 -27.65 -16.75
CA ASP A 62 1.10 -28.99 -16.25
C ASP A 62 0.74 -29.02 -14.75
N SER A 63 1.18 -28.05 -13.96
CA SER A 63 0.84 -27.94 -12.54
C SER A 63 -0.47 -27.20 -12.28
N GLY A 64 -1.00 -26.49 -13.29
CA GLY A 64 -2.28 -25.79 -13.27
C GLY A 64 -2.17 -24.32 -13.69
N SER A 65 -3.18 -23.54 -13.33
CA SER A 65 -3.27 -22.11 -13.65
C SER A 65 -2.56 -21.26 -12.60
N HIS A 66 -1.70 -20.37 -13.06
CA HIS A 66 -0.99 -19.40 -12.23
C HIS A 66 -1.43 -17.99 -12.58
N SER A 67 -2.03 -17.30 -11.61
CA SER A 67 -2.48 -15.92 -11.80
C SER A 67 -1.37 -14.93 -11.42
N ARG A 68 -1.40 -13.79 -12.10
CA ARG A 68 -0.54 -12.64 -11.83
C ARG A 68 -1.40 -11.39 -11.83
N ARG A 69 -1.34 -10.61 -10.76
CA ARG A 69 -1.96 -9.28 -10.67
C ARG A 69 -0.89 -8.24 -10.40
N LEU A 70 -0.62 -7.42 -11.41
CA LEU A 70 0.32 -6.33 -11.38
C LEU A 70 -0.44 -5.03 -11.08
N THR A 71 0.04 -4.25 -10.12
CA THR A 71 -0.45 -2.90 -9.82
C THR A 71 0.66 -1.91 -10.10
N MET A 72 0.36 -0.92 -10.93
CA MET A 72 1.22 0.22 -11.21
C MET A 72 0.64 1.45 -10.52
N GLN A 73 1.49 2.16 -9.79
CA GLN A 73 1.15 3.39 -9.08
C GLN A 73 2.09 4.53 -9.49
N GLN A 74 1.71 5.75 -9.14
CA GLN A 74 2.55 6.92 -9.38
C GLN A 74 3.85 6.86 -8.57
N GLY A 75 4.87 7.54 -9.09
CA GLY A 75 6.15 7.74 -8.41
C GLY A 75 7.24 8.27 -9.34
N GLU A 76 8.39 8.61 -8.75
CA GLU A 76 9.60 9.04 -9.44
C GLU A 76 10.64 7.92 -9.48
N ALA A 77 11.75 8.16 -10.17
CA ALA A 77 12.87 7.22 -10.19
C ALA A 77 13.42 7.01 -8.77
N GLY A 78 13.42 5.76 -8.31
CA GLY A 78 13.81 5.36 -6.96
C GLY A 78 12.64 4.92 -6.08
N ASP A 79 11.40 5.30 -6.42
CA ASP A 79 10.18 4.95 -5.69
C ASP A 79 9.67 3.57 -6.06
N THR A 80 8.97 2.93 -5.12
CA THR A 80 8.23 1.69 -5.38
C THR A 80 6.97 2.03 -6.20
N VAL A 81 6.98 1.65 -7.48
CA VAL A 81 5.85 1.93 -8.41
C VAL A 81 5.12 0.66 -8.85
N MET A 82 5.70 -0.51 -8.60
CA MET A 82 5.16 -1.79 -9.04
C MET A 82 4.96 -2.72 -7.85
N SER A 83 3.73 -3.22 -7.70
CA SER A 83 3.43 -4.40 -6.89
C SER A 83 2.95 -5.53 -7.80
N LEU A 84 3.38 -6.77 -7.52
CA LEU A 84 2.94 -7.95 -8.25
C LEU A 84 2.52 -9.03 -7.27
N VAL A 85 1.25 -9.43 -7.33
CA VAL A 85 0.74 -10.61 -6.64
C VAL A 85 0.77 -11.80 -7.59
N ALA A 86 1.25 -12.92 -7.08
CA ALA A 86 1.49 -14.13 -7.82
C ALA A 86 0.96 -15.32 -7.03
N ASP A 87 -0.09 -15.94 -7.56
CA ASP A 87 -0.72 -17.10 -6.95
C ASP A 87 -0.69 -18.30 -7.90
N GLY A 88 -0.73 -19.49 -7.33
CA GLY A 88 -0.94 -20.70 -8.10
C GLY A 88 -0.62 -21.97 -7.34
N PRO A 89 -0.75 -23.12 -8.00
CA PRO A 89 -0.44 -24.41 -7.41
C PRO A 89 1.07 -24.61 -7.19
N THR A 90 1.39 -25.42 -6.18
CA THR A 90 2.68 -26.09 -6.00
C THR A 90 2.46 -27.60 -6.02
N GLY A 91 3.53 -28.40 -6.04
CA GLY A 91 3.41 -29.87 -6.12
C GLY A 91 2.59 -30.51 -4.99
N ASN A 92 2.40 -29.82 -3.86
CA ASN A 92 1.68 -30.31 -2.68
C ASN A 92 0.78 -29.24 -2.02
N GLY A 93 0.45 -28.16 -2.72
CA GLY A 93 -0.36 -27.07 -2.17
C GLY A 93 -0.48 -25.89 -3.12
N THR A 94 -0.44 -24.68 -2.59
CA THR A 94 -0.44 -23.44 -3.35
C THR A 94 0.72 -22.56 -2.92
N TYR A 95 1.03 -21.54 -3.73
CA TYR A 95 1.89 -20.44 -3.33
C TYR A 95 1.14 -19.12 -3.42
N HIS A 96 1.53 -18.19 -2.55
CA HIS A 96 1.20 -16.77 -2.62
C HIS A 96 2.49 -15.96 -2.48
N CYS A 97 2.82 -15.18 -3.50
CA CYS A 97 3.97 -14.30 -3.49
C CYS A 97 3.54 -12.86 -3.78
N VAL A 98 4.05 -11.92 -2.99
CA VAL A 98 3.92 -10.49 -3.27
C VAL A 98 5.31 -9.92 -3.49
N PHE A 99 5.46 -9.23 -4.62
CA PHE A 99 6.69 -8.59 -5.01
C PHE A 99 6.51 -7.09 -5.12
N GLU A 100 7.57 -6.35 -4.83
CA GLU A 100 7.65 -4.92 -5.07
C GLU A 100 8.91 -4.57 -5.84
N ALA A 101 8.82 -3.58 -6.72
CA ALA A 101 9.96 -3.08 -7.47
C ALA A 101 9.89 -1.56 -7.66
N ARG A 102 11.07 -0.98 -7.81
CA ARG A 102 11.25 0.46 -7.94
C ARG A 102 11.33 0.88 -9.39
N LEU A 103 10.83 2.09 -9.68
CA LEU A 103 11.08 2.74 -10.95
C LEU A 103 12.57 3.10 -11.03
N THR A 104 13.21 2.80 -12.15
CA THR A 104 14.57 3.29 -12.42
C THR A 104 14.59 4.42 -13.44
N ASP A 105 13.64 4.41 -14.38
CA ASP A 105 13.54 5.39 -15.45
C ASP A 105 12.17 5.28 -16.14
N ALA A 106 11.67 6.39 -16.67
CA ALA A 106 10.45 6.45 -17.48
C ALA A 106 10.69 7.39 -18.66
N SER A 107 10.93 6.82 -19.83
CA SER A 107 11.25 7.54 -21.06
C SER A 107 10.68 6.78 -22.27
N ASP A 108 10.60 7.40 -23.44
CA ASP A 108 10.38 6.70 -24.71
C ASP A 108 9.17 5.72 -24.73
N GLY A 109 8.09 6.07 -24.03
CA GLY A 109 6.88 5.24 -23.93
C GLY A 109 7.07 3.91 -23.19
N ARG A 110 8.08 3.82 -22.32
CA ARG A 110 8.39 2.61 -21.54
C ARG A 110 8.82 2.96 -20.11
N LEU A 111 8.58 2.02 -19.20
CA LEU A 111 9.08 2.09 -17.83
C LEU A 111 10.21 1.09 -17.66
N ARG A 112 11.32 1.53 -17.08
CA ARG A 112 12.37 0.63 -16.60
C ARG A 112 12.16 0.41 -15.12
N ILE A 113 11.99 -0.86 -14.75
CA ILE A 113 11.74 -1.31 -13.38
C ILE A 113 12.96 -2.08 -12.90
N GLY A 114 13.44 -1.74 -11.71
CA GLY A 114 14.55 -2.45 -11.07
C GLY A 114 14.19 -3.89 -10.68
N PRO A 115 15.14 -4.67 -10.14
CA PRO A 115 14.85 -6.00 -9.60
C PRO A 115 13.75 -5.94 -8.54
N SER A 116 12.88 -6.95 -8.53
CA SER A 116 11.81 -7.03 -7.53
C SER A 116 12.25 -7.78 -6.29
N THR A 117 11.74 -7.37 -5.14
CA THR A 117 11.96 -8.06 -3.85
C THR A 117 10.69 -8.76 -3.40
N VAL A 118 10.83 -9.82 -2.60
CA VAL A 118 9.69 -10.59 -2.06
C VAL A 118 9.28 -10.01 -0.70
N THR A 119 8.16 -9.28 -0.67
CA THR A 119 7.61 -8.73 0.57
C THR A 119 6.77 -9.74 1.33
N VAL A 120 6.02 -10.59 0.62
CA VAL A 120 5.26 -11.72 1.18
C VAL A 120 5.57 -12.98 0.39
N GLY A 121 5.74 -14.11 1.08
CA GLY A 121 5.94 -15.39 0.42
C GLY A 121 5.46 -16.56 1.27
N GLU A 122 4.51 -17.31 0.75
CA GLU A 122 3.82 -18.39 1.44
C GLU A 122 3.71 -19.61 0.50
N PRO A 123 4.47 -20.69 0.71
CA PRO A 123 5.63 -20.76 1.61
C PRO A 123 6.78 -19.87 1.10
N ARG A 124 7.62 -19.36 2.02
CA ARG A 124 8.74 -18.47 1.67
C ARG A 124 9.68 -19.07 0.62
N SER A 125 9.85 -20.39 0.63
CA SER A 125 10.70 -21.13 -0.31
C SER A 125 10.16 -21.18 -1.75
N ALA A 126 8.89 -20.84 -1.98
CA ALA A 126 8.28 -20.82 -3.31
C ALA A 126 8.48 -19.47 -4.04
N CYS A 127 8.97 -18.44 -3.35
CA CYS A 127 9.06 -17.08 -3.89
C CYS A 127 10.51 -16.63 -4.00
N THR A 128 10.92 -16.25 -5.21
CA THR A 128 12.28 -15.77 -5.51
C THR A 128 12.23 -14.34 -6.04
N PRO A 129 13.12 -13.44 -5.61
CA PRO A 129 13.27 -12.11 -6.19
C PRO A 129 13.31 -12.14 -7.73
N GLY A 130 12.64 -11.20 -8.38
CA GLY A 130 12.60 -11.10 -9.83
C GLY A 130 13.73 -10.23 -10.39
N SER A 131 14.16 -10.55 -11.60
CA SER A 131 15.06 -9.69 -12.38
C SER A 131 14.43 -8.32 -12.68
N ALA A 132 15.28 -7.34 -13.01
CA ALA A 132 14.82 -6.08 -13.59
C ALA A 132 14.00 -6.32 -14.86
N SER A 133 13.10 -5.39 -15.18
CA SER A 133 12.20 -5.53 -16.32
C SER A 133 11.88 -4.20 -16.99
N GLU A 134 11.51 -4.28 -18.26
CA GLU A 134 10.91 -3.17 -19.00
C GLU A 134 9.41 -3.39 -19.11
N ILE A 135 8.62 -2.31 -19.00
CA ILE A 135 7.18 -2.31 -19.18
C ILE A 135 6.82 -1.37 -20.33
N THR A 136 6.02 -1.86 -21.27
CA THR A 136 5.51 -1.10 -22.42
C THR A 136 4.02 -1.34 -22.59
N LEU A 137 3.28 -0.33 -23.03
CA LEU A 137 1.93 -0.53 -23.53
C LEU A 137 1.98 -0.92 -25.01
N LEU A 138 1.22 -1.95 -25.36
CA LEU A 138 1.02 -2.36 -26.74
C LEU A 138 -0.12 -1.54 -27.37
N PRO A 139 -0.18 -1.46 -28.72
CA PRO A 139 -1.22 -0.70 -29.41
C PRO A 139 -2.66 -1.17 -29.14
N ASP A 140 -2.83 -2.40 -28.66
CA ASP A 140 -4.13 -2.96 -28.26
C ASP A 140 -4.54 -2.61 -26.82
N GLY A 141 -3.72 -1.82 -26.11
CA GLY A 141 -3.95 -1.39 -24.74
C GLY A 141 -3.50 -2.40 -23.68
N THR A 142 -2.90 -3.52 -24.06
CA THR A 142 -2.31 -4.47 -23.10
C THR A 142 -0.94 -4.00 -22.61
N LEU A 143 -0.60 -4.38 -21.39
CA LEU A 143 0.71 -4.10 -20.80
C LEU A 143 1.62 -5.29 -21.04
N ARG A 144 2.76 -5.07 -21.70
CA ARG A 144 3.82 -6.07 -21.85
C ARG A 144 4.94 -5.78 -20.86
N ARG A 145 5.33 -6.78 -20.08
CA ARG A 145 6.50 -6.76 -19.21
C ARG A 145 7.54 -7.75 -19.73
N GLU A 146 8.76 -7.27 -19.93
CA GLU A 146 9.90 -8.06 -20.40
C GLU A 146 11.02 -8.07 -19.36
N SER A 147 11.45 -9.24 -18.91
CA SER A 147 12.58 -9.41 -18.01
C SER A 147 13.89 -9.11 -18.75
N THR A 148 14.68 -8.15 -18.29
CA THR A 148 15.94 -7.76 -18.96
C THR A 148 17.05 -8.80 -18.80
N GLY A 149 16.95 -9.66 -17.77
CA GLY A 149 17.93 -10.72 -17.52
C GLY A 149 17.67 -12.00 -18.31
N THR A 150 16.40 -12.32 -18.62
CA THR A 150 16.01 -13.59 -19.24
C THR A 150 15.35 -13.42 -20.61
N GLY A 151 14.88 -12.23 -20.96
CA GLY A 151 14.07 -11.98 -22.16
C GLY A 151 12.65 -12.55 -22.08
N GLU A 152 12.25 -13.10 -20.93
CA GLU A 152 10.90 -13.62 -20.74
C GLU A 152 9.88 -12.48 -20.77
N GLN A 153 8.78 -12.70 -21.50
CA GLN A 153 7.73 -11.70 -21.70
C GLN A 153 6.41 -12.20 -21.14
N LEU A 154 5.68 -11.31 -20.47
CA LEU A 154 4.31 -11.52 -20.04
C LEU A 154 3.45 -10.35 -20.50
N THR A 155 2.28 -10.67 -21.04
CA THR A 155 1.27 -9.69 -21.45
C THR A 155 0.12 -9.72 -20.44
N TYR A 156 -0.30 -8.53 -20.00
CA TYR A 156 -1.34 -8.32 -19.02
C TYR A 156 -2.49 -7.52 -19.64
N THR A 157 -3.71 -7.87 -19.29
CA THR A 157 -4.91 -7.10 -19.59
C THR A 157 -5.24 -6.19 -18.42
N ARG A 158 -5.78 -5.01 -18.71
CA ARG A 158 -6.28 -4.10 -17.67
C ARG A 158 -7.51 -4.74 -16.99
N ASP A 159 -7.57 -4.61 -15.66
CA ASP A 159 -8.71 -5.07 -14.85
C ASP A 159 -9.95 -4.17 -15.01
#